data_AF-A0A6L5ZSK2-F1
#
_entry.id   AF-A0A6L5ZSK2-F1
#
_cell.length_a   1.000
_cell.length_b   1.000
_cell.length_c   1.000
_cell.angle_alpha   90.00
_cell.angle_beta   90.00
_cell.angle_gamma   90.00
#
_symmetry.space_group_name_H-M   'P 1'
#
loop_
_entity.id
_entity.type
_entity.pdbx_description
1 polymer ?
#
loop_
_entity_poly.entity_id
_entity_poly.type
_entity_poly.pdbx_seq_one_letter_code
_entity_poly.pdbx_strand_id
1 'polypeptide(L)'
;NVFDFPSSGVAMAMYNLDDSIRDFARASFNYGLVRNYPVFLSTKNTILKAYDGRFKDIFAEVFEKEFKTQFDKAGLEYDHRLIDDMVATSLRWEGGYIWACKNYDGDVQSDTVAQGYGSLGLMTSVLMSPDGRTVEAEAAHGTVTRHFRDHQAGKATSTNPIASIFAWTQGLQHRAKLDNTPKVAEFAKTLERVCIETVESGKMTKDLALLISNDAPWQNTQEFLSSIDENLKKVMA
;
A
#
# COMPACT_ATOMS: atom_id res chain seq x y z
N ASN A 1 20.33 -30.37 -14.41
CA ASN A 1 21.09 -29.42 -13.56
C ASN A 1 20.81 -28.00 -14.01
N VAL A 2 20.62 -27.08 -13.06
CA VAL A 2 20.34 -25.66 -13.34
C VAL A 2 21.61 -24.92 -13.78
N PHE A 3 22.78 -25.29 -13.23
CA PHE A 3 24.10 -24.78 -13.59
C PHE A 3 25.20 -25.70 -13.02
N ASP A 4 26.37 -25.78 -13.66
CA ASP A 4 27.53 -26.53 -13.16
C ASP A 4 28.54 -25.55 -12.52
N PHE A 5 28.60 -25.53 -11.19
CA PHE A 5 29.38 -24.54 -10.42
C PHE A 5 30.88 -24.91 -10.38
N PRO A 6 31.79 -24.06 -10.92
CA PRO A 6 33.24 -24.32 -10.87
C PRO A 6 33.89 -23.92 -9.53
N SER A 7 33.17 -23.22 -8.66
CA SER A 7 33.59 -22.77 -7.33
C SER A 7 32.37 -22.57 -6.43
N SER A 8 32.58 -22.27 -5.14
CA SER A 8 31.50 -21.99 -4.19
C SER A 8 30.57 -20.88 -4.71
N GLY A 9 29.26 -21.12 -4.66
CA GLY A 9 28.24 -20.20 -5.15
C GLY A 9 26.89 -20.44 -4.48
N VAL A 10 25.87 -19.73 -4.97
CA VAL A 10 24.49 -19.83 -4.47
C VAL A 10 23.54 -20.11 -5.63
N ALA A 11 22.49 -20.88 -5.36
CA ALA A 11 21.43 -21.19 -6.32
C ALA A 11 20.06 -20.96 -5.67
N MET A 12 19.09 -20.54 -6.47
CA MET A 12 17.72 -20.32 -6.03
C MET A 12 16.76 -20.84 -7.10
N ALA A 13 15.65 -21.43 -6.67
CA ALA A 13 14.51 -21.75 -7.51
C ALA A 13 13.26 -21.12 -6.90
N MET A 14 12.39 -20.59 -7.75
CA MET A 14 11.11 -20.01 -7.36
C MET A 14 10.04 -20.45 -8.35
N TYR A 15 8.78 -20.46 -7.89
CA TYR A 15 7.63 -20.84 -8.69
C TYR A 15 6.46 -19.90 -8.38
N ASN A 16 5.49 -19.87 -9.29
CA ASN A 16 4.15 -19.36 -9.03
C ASN A 16 3.15 -20.22 -9.80
N LEU A 17 1.87 -20.14 -9.44
CA LEU A 17 0.81 -20.94 -10.03
C LEU A 17 -0.10 -20.04 -10.88
N ASP A 18 -0.53 -20.53 -12.04
CA ASP A 18 -1.38 -19.76 -12.93
C ASP A 18 -2.65 -19.25 -12.24
N ASP A 19 -3.25 -20.06 -11.36
CA ASP A 19 -4.48 -19.68 -10.64
C ASP A 19 -4.22 -18.52 -9.66
N SER A 20 -3.07 -18.53 -8.97
CA SER A 20 -2.64 -17.41 -8.13
C SER A 20 -2.45 -16.13 -8.94
N ILE A 21 -1.88 -16.24 -10.15
CA ILE A 21 -1.68 -15.08 -11.05
C ILE A 21 -3.03 -14.55 -11.58
N ARG A 22 -3.97 -15.44 -11.92
CA ARG A 22 -5.33 -15.04 -12.34
C ARG A 22 -6.06 -14.29 -11.23
N ASP A 23 -5.97 -14.81 -10.03
CA ASP A 23 -6.58 -14.23 -8.84
C ASP A 23 -5.97 -12.87 -8.50
N PHE A 24 -4.65 -12.73 -8.63
CA PHE A 24 -3.97 -11.44 -8.53
C PHE A 24 -4.41 -10.44 -9.61
N ALA A 25 -4.60 -10.90 -10.86
CA ALA A 25 -5.12 -10.04 -11.94
C ALA A 25 -6.53 -9.54 -11.63
N ARG A 26 -7.44 -10.45 -11.23
CA ARG A 26 -8.82 -10.11 -10.84
C ARG A 26 -8.85 -9.11 -9.68
N ALA A 27 -8.06 -9.34 -8.65
CA ALA A 27 -7.97 -8.43 -7.51
C ALA A 27 -7.51 -7.02 -7.96
N SER A 28 -6.47 -6.96 -8.81
CA SER A 28 -5.95 -5.69 -9.35
C SER A 28 -6.99 -4.93 -10.16
N PHE A 29 -7.72 -5.60 -11.06
CA PHE A 29 -8.74 -4.97 -11.90
C PHE A 29 -9.98 -4.57 -11.13
N ASN A 30 -10.46 -5.41 -10.20
CA ASN A 30 -11.56 -5.04 -9.30
C ASN A 30 -11.19 -3.81 -8.47
N TYR A 31 -9.97 -3.76 -7.94
CA TYR A 31 -9.51 -2.60 -7.18
C TYR A 31 -9.40 -1.35 -8.05
N GLY A 32 -8.90 -1.46 -9.29
CA GLY A 32 -8.90 -0.38 -10.29
C GLY A 32 -10.30 0.18 -10.54
N LEU A 33 -11.31 -0.68 -10.73
CA LEU A 33 -12.71 -0.25 -10.89
C LEU A 33 -13.27 0.42 -9.63
N VAL A 34 -13.02 -0.13 -8.45
CA VAL A 34 -13.49 0.44 -7.18
C VAL A 34 -12.88 1.82 -6.93
N ARG A 35 -11.60 1.99 -7.25
CA ARG A 35 -10.87 3.27 -7.10
C ARG A 35 -11.05 4.22 -8.29
N ASN A 36 -11.68 3.76 -9.37
CA ASN A 36 -11.79 4.45 -10.64
C ASN A 36 -10.43 4.90 -11.21
N TYR A 37 -9.48 3.96 -11.26
CA TYR A 37 -8.11 4.19 -11.74
C TYR A 37 -7.67 3.16 -12.79
N PRO A 38 -6.84 3.55 -13.78
CA PRO A 38 -6.21 2.63 -14.71
C PRO A 38 -5.25 1.68 -13.98
N VAL A 39 -4.98 0.52 -14.57
CA VAL A 39 -4.14 -0.53 -13.97
C VAL A 39 -2.91 -0.81 -14.84
N PHE A 40 -1.73 -0.82 -14.23
CA PHE A 40 -0.47 -1.12 -14.90
C PHE A 40 0.22 -2.31 -14.25
N LEU A 41 0.44 -3.38 -15.00
CA LEU A 41 1.27 -4.51 -14.58
C LEU A 41 2.72 -4.26 -15.01
N SER A 42 3.68 -4.43 -14.11
CA SER A 42 5.10 -4.40 -14.44
C SER A 42 5.77 -5.77 -14.33
N THR A 43 6.56 -6.16 -15.34
CA THR A 43 7.40 -7.37 -15.29
C THR A 43 8.73 -7.17 -16.01
N LYS A 44 9.60 -8.18 -16.03
CA LYS A 44 10.83 -8.23 -16.86
C LYS A 44 10.77 -9.36 -17.88
N ASN A 45 9.64 -9.50 -18.59
CA ASN A 45 9.38 -10.59 -19.55
C ASN A 45 10.34 -10.63 -20.75
N THR A 46 11.08 -9.58 -21.07
CA THR A 46 12.14 -9.63 -22.10
C THR A 46 13.30 -10.54 -21.69
N ILE A 47 13.56 -10.64 -20.37
CA ILE A 47 14.60 -11.47 -19.77
C ILE A 47 14.01 -12.80 -19.28
N LEU A 48 13.01 -12.75 -18.41
CA LEU A 48 12.31 -13.92 -17.89
C LEU A 48 11.15 -14.32 -18.81
N LYS A 49 11.49 -14.72 -20.04
CA LYS A 49 10.52 -14.92 -21.13
C LYS A 49 9.35 -15.83 -20.78
N ALA A 50 9.62 -16.95 -20.11
CA ALA A 50 8.57 -17.88 -19.70
C ALA A 50 7.88 -17.43 -18.42
N TYR A 51 8.64 -17.15 -17.36
CA TYR A 51 8.10 -16.86 -16.03
C TYR A 51 7.31 -15.54 -16.00
N ASP A 52 7.93 -14.43 -16.42
CA ASP A 52 7.28 -13.12 -16.43
C ASP A 52 6.37 -12.95 -17.65
N GLY A 53 6.62 -13.70 -18.73
CA GLY A 53 5.67 -13.84 -19.83
C GLY A 53 4.35 -14.43 -19.36
N ARG A 54 4.37 -15.40 -18.45
CA ARG A 54 3.15 -16.00 -17.90
C ARG A 54 2.29 -15.00 -17.14
N PHE A 55 2.89 -14.10 -16.35
CA PHE A 55 2.17 -13.00 -15.70
C PHE A 55 1.51 -12.08 -16.73
N LYS A 56 2.27 -11.65 -17.74
CA LYS A 56 1.76 -10.78 -18.80
C LYS A 56 0.57 -11.42 -19.53
N ASP A 57 0.73 -12.66 -19.98
CA ASP A 57 -0.27 -13.35 -20.79
C ASP A 57 -1.55 -13.61 -19.99
N ILE A 58 -1.43 -14.01 -18.72
CA ILE A 58 -2.59 -14.24 -17.85
C ILE A 58 -3.33 -12.95 -17.54
N PHE A 59 -2.64 -11.85 -17.23
CA PHE A 59 -3.29 -10.57 -16.99
C PHE A 59 -4.05 -10.07 -18.22
N ALA A 60 -3.44 -10.18 -19.41
CA ALA A 60 -4.11 -9.83 -20.67
C ALA A 60 -5.33 -10.72 -20.92
N GLU A 61 -5.22 -12.04 -20.70
CA GLU A 61 -6.33 -12.98 -20.83
C GLU A 61 -7.51 -12.61 -19.91
N VAL A 62 -7.24 -12.37 -18.63
CA VAL A 62 -8.25 -12.00 -17.64
C VAL A 62 -8.88 -10.65 -17.99
N PHE A 63 -8.07 -9.66 -18.37
CA PHE A 63 -8.57 -8.34 -18.75
C PHE A 63 -9.54 -8.43 -19.92
N GLU A 64 -9.13 -9.06 -21.03
CA GLU A 64 -9.94 -9.16 -22.25
C GLU A 64 -11.24 -9.93 -22.02
N LYS A 65 -11.20 -11.02 -21.23
CA LYS A 65 -12.37 -11.88 -21.01
C LYS A 65 -13.35 -11.33 -19.97
N GLU A 66 -12.86 -10.68 -18.92
CA GLU A 66 -13.65 -10.41 -17.71
C GLU A 66 -13.84 -8.90 -17.42
N PHE A 67 -12.90 -8.03 -17.83
CA PHE A 67 -12.86 -6.64 -17.37
C PHE A 67 -12.94 -5.58 -18.45
N LYS A 68 -12.58 -5.90 -19.70
CA LYS A 68 -12.49 -4.92 -20.80
C LYS A 68 -13.74 -4.07 -20.96
N THR A 69 -14.92 -4.67 -21.00
CA THR A 69 -16.19 -3.93 -21.13
C THR A 69 -16.43 -2.97 -19.97
N GLN A 70 -16.05 -3.34 -18.75
CA GLN A 70 -16.25 -2.50 -17.56
C GLN A 70 -15.26 -1.32 -17.54
N PHE A 71 -14.00 -1.58 -17.91
CA PHE A 71 -12.97 -0.56 -18.03
C PHE A 71 -13.29 0.44 -19.16
N ASP A 72 -13.68 -0.05 -20.34
CA ASP A 72 -14.08 0.79 -21.48
C ASP A 72 -15.27 1.70 -21.08
N LYS A 73 -16.26 1.17 -20.34
CA LYS A 73 -17.40 1.95 -19.82
C LYS A 73 -16.99 3.02 -18.81
N ALA A 74 -15.96 2.75 -18.01
CA ALA A 74 -15.44 3.69 -17.01
C ALA A 74 -14.41 4.67 -17.59
N GLY A 75 -14.00 4.50 -18.86
CA GLY A 75 -12.92 5.29 -19.48
C GLY A 75 -11.55 4.99 -18.88
N LEU A 76 -11.35 3.76 -18.39
CA LEU A 76 -10.10 3.29 -17.77
C LEU A 76 -9.35 2.36 -18.72
N GLU A 77 -8.05 2.23 -18.51
CA GLU A 77 -7.18 1.34 -19.30
C GLU A 77 -6.42 0.32 -18.43
N TYR A 78 -5.99 -0.75 -19.10
CA TYR A 78 -4.99 -1.67 -18.59
C TYR A 78 -3.81 -1.71 -19.56
N ASP A 79 -2.58 -1.65 -19.03
CA ASP A 79 -1.37 -1.83 -19.82
C ASP A 79 -0.31 -2.67 -19.07
N HIS A 80 0.54 -3.34 -19.86
CA HIS A 80 1.72 -4.05 -19.36
C HIS A 80 2.97 -3.28 -19.72
N ARG A 81 3.82 -3.03 -18.72
CA ARG A 81 5.11 -2.34 -18.88
C ARG A 81 6.28 -3.19 -18.42
N LEU A 82 7.45 -2.90 -18.98
CA LEU A 82 8.69 -3.39 -18.39
C LEU A 82 8.95 -2.63 -17.08
N ILE A 83 9.40 -3.34 -16.05
CA ILE A 83 9.58 -2.77 -14.70
C ILE A 83 10.49 -1.53 -14.69
N ASP A 84 11.54 -1.51 -15.51
CA ASP A 84 12.43 -0.35 -15.67
C ASP A 84 11.75 0.86 -16.32
N ASP A 85 10.87 0.65 -17.30
CA ASP A 85 10.06 1.74 -17.86
C ASP A 85 8.99 2.20 -16.84
N MET A 86 8.39 1.27 -16.10
CA MET A 86 7.36 1.58 -15.11
C MET A 86 7.91 2.43 -13.96
N VAL A 87 9.08 2.10 -13.41
CA VAL A 87 9.72 2.92 -12.35
C VAL A 87 10.12 4.30 -12.86
N ALA A 88 10.59 4.42 -14.11
CA ALA A 88 10.92 5.74 -14.69
C ALA A 88 9.66 6.57 -14.95
N THR A 89 8.55 5.90 -15.24
CA THR A 89 7.26 6.51 -15.53
C THR A 89 6.55 6.94 -14.24
N SER A 90 6.62 6.14 -13.17
CA SER A 90 6.05 6.48 -11.87
C SER A 90 6.65 7.75 -11.25
N LEU A 91 7.92 8.05 -11.54
CA LEU A 91 8.58 9.29 -11.11
C LEU A 91 8.11 10.54 -11.87
N ARG A 92 7.47 10.37 -13.03
CA ARG A 92 7.06 11.47 -13.92
C ARG A 92 5.56 11.71 -13.92
N TRP A 93 4.76 10.68 -13.65
CA TRP A 93 3.31 10.80 -13.59
C TRP A 93 2.83 11.47 -12.30
N GLU A 94 1.66 12.08 -12.38
CA GLU A 94 1.02 12.79 -11.24
C GLU A 94 0.32 11.83 -10.26
N GLY A 95 0.55 10.52 -10.36
CA GLY A 95 -0.21 9.50 -9.63
C GLY A 95 -1.54 9.15 -10.29
N GLY A 96 -2.48 8.61 -9.52
CA GLY A 96 -3.83 8.29 -10.00
C GLY A 96 -3.94 7.02 -10.84
N TYR A 97 -3.16 5.99 -10.51
CA TYR A 97 -3.19 4.68 -11.16
C TYR A 97 -2.94 3.56 -10.14
N ILE A 98 -3.35 2.34 -10.49
CA ILE A 98 -3.00 1.13 -9.75
C ILE A 98 -1.75 0.52 -10.40
N TRP A 99 -0.72 0.29 -9.60
CA TRP A 99 0.47 -0.43 -10.02
C TRP A 99 0.42 -1.86 -9.49
N ALA A 100 0.10 -2.80 -10.37
CA ALA A 100 0.15 -4.23 -10.07
C ALA A 100 1.61 -4.70 -10.12
N CYS A 101 2.22 -4.87 -8.95
CA CYS A 101 3.60 -5.35 -8.82
C CYS A 101 3.64 -6.86 -8.54
N LYS A 102 4.65 -7.56 -9.07
CA LYS A 102 5.00 -8.90 -8.55
C LYS A 102 5.45 -8.77 -7.10
N ASN A 103 5.39 -9.88 -6.35
CA ASN A 103 5.67 -9.92 -4.91
C ASN A 103 6.89 -9.07 -4.48
N TYR A 104 8.08 -9.36 -5.01
CA TYR A 104 9.30 -8.61 -4.67
C TYR A 104 9.28 -7.14 -5.14
N ASP A 105 8.76 -6.87 -6.34
CA ASP A 105 8.66 -5.50 -6.84
C ASP A 105 7.69 -4.69 -5.97
N GLY A 106 6.62 -5.31 -5.48
CA GLY A 106 5.61 -4.68 -4.62
C GLY A 106 6.21 -4.25 -3.28
N ASP A 107 6.93 -5.16 -2.62
CA ASP A 107 7.63 -4.91 -1.35
C ASP A 107 8.59 -3.72 -1.44
N VAL A 108 9.44 -3.68 -2.47
CA VAL A 108 10.42 -2.60 -2.63
C VAL A 108 9.78 -1.28 -3.08
N GLN A 109 8.84 -1.34 -4.01
CA GLN A 109 8.26 -0.12 -4.58
C GLN A 109 7.21 0.52 -3.66
N SER A 110 6.51 -0.25 -2.81
CA SER A 110 5.61 0.32 -1.80
C SER A 110 6.36 1.25 -0.85
N ASP A 111 7.54 0.84 -0.36
CA ASP A 111 8.38 1.66 0.51
C ASP A 111 8.87 2.93 -0.19
N THR A 112 9.25 2.80 -1.47
CA THR A 112 9.69 3.94 -2.29
C THR A 112 8.55 4.96 -2.46
N VAL A 113 7.35 4.48 -2.78
CA VAL A 113 6.15 5.33 -2.92
C VAL A 113 5.81 5.96 -1.57
N ALA A 114 5.76 5.19 -0.48
CA ALA A 114 5.44 5.71 0.84
C ALA A 114 6.39 6.83 1.27
N GLN A 115 7.69 6.65 1.04
CA GLN A 115 8.70 7.66 1.34
C GLN A 115 8.59 8.87 0.40
N GLY A 116 8.25 8.66 -0.88
CA GLY A 116 8.01 9.73 -1.85
C GLY A 116 6.79 10.60 -1.52
N TYR A 117 5.77 10.02 -0.88
CA TYR A 117 4.61 10.73 -0.32
C TYR A 117 4.85 11.25 1.12
N GLY A 118 6.09 11.16 1.62
CA GLY A 118 6.55 11.81 2.84
C GLY A 118 7.09 10.84 3.89
N SER A 119 6.32 9.83 4.28
CA SER A 119 6.70 8.90 5.34
C SER A 119 6.01 7.55 5.19
N LEU A 120 6.70 6.47 5.53
CA LEU A 120 6.08 5.15 5.67
C LEU A 120 4.94 5.14 6.69
N GLY A 121 4.94 6.06 7.66
CA GLY A 121 3.87 6.24 8.63
C GLY A 121 2.55 6.75 8.02
N LEU A 122 2.54 7.16 6.74
CA LEU A 122 1.37 7.66 6.02
C LEU A 122 0.80 6.68 5.00
N MET A 123 1.36 5.46 4.89
CA MET A 123 0.90 4.46 3.94
C MET A 123 -0.07 3.46 4.59
N THR A 124 -1.17 3.17 3.88
CA THR A 124 -2.07 2.06 4.22
C THR A 124 -1.68 0.80 3.44
N SER A 125 -1.81 -0.37 4.06
CA SER A 125 -1.70 -1.67 3.39
C SER A 125 -2.98 -2.46 3.63
N VAL A 126 -3.61 -2.93 2.55
CA VAL A 126 -4.81 -3.77 2.62
C VAL A 126 -4.66 -4.90 1.61
N LEU A 127 -4.52 -6.13 2.10
CA LEU A 127 -4.58 -7.33 1.30
C LEU A 127 -6.04 -7.71 1.07
N MET A 128 -6.47 -7.80 -0.18
CA MET A 128 -7.82 -8.21 -0.57
C MET A 128 -7.78 -9.58 -1.25
N SER A 129 -8.62 -10.50 -0.80
CA SER A 129 -8.78 -11.80 -1.46
C SER A 129 -9.52 -11.67 -2.80
N PRO A 130 -9.39 -12.66 -3.70
CA PRO A 130 -9.98 -12.61 -5.04
C PRO A 130 -11.52 -12.55 -5.05
N ASP A 131 -12.15 -13.03 -3.98
CA ASP A 131 -13.61 -12.97 -3.80
C ASP A 131 -14.13 -11.55 -3.47
N GLY A 132 -13.23 -10.58 -3.26
CA GLY A 132 -13.56 -9.20 -2.89
C GLY A 132 -14.23 -9.05 -1.51
N ARG A 133 -14.23 -10.11 -0.70
CA ARG A 133 -14.95 -10.18 0.58
C ARG A 133 -14.02 -10.28 1.79
N THR A 134 -12.88 -10.95 1.68
CA THR A 134 -11.93 -11.04 2.80
C THR A 134 -10.84 -9.99 2.64
N VAL A 135 -10.55 -9.28 3.72
CA VAL A 135 -9.45 -8.31 3.75
C VAL A 135 -8.61 -8.53 5.00
N GLU A 136 -7.32 -8.29 4.86
CA GLU A 136 -6.37 -8.10 5.93
C GLU A 136 -5.84 -6.66 5.78
N ALA A 137 -5.78 -5.91 6.89
CA ALA A 137 -5.38 -4.51 6.89
C ALA A 137 -4.26 -4.32 7.91
N GLU A 138 -3.14 -3.79 7.44
CA GLU A 138 -1.91 -3.61 8.21
C GLU A 138 -1.27 -2.25 7.94
N ALA A 139 -0.29 -1.91 8.78
CA ALA A 139 0.63 -0.83 8.46
C ALA A 139 1.68 -1.36 7.47
N ALA A 140 2.01 -0.60 6.43
CA ALA A 140 3.02 -1.02 5.45
C ALA A 140 4.45 -1.10 6.03
N HIS A 141 4.70 -0.44 7.17
CA HIS A 141 6.02 -0.41 7.80
C HIS A 141 6.23 -1.56 8.80
N GLY A 142 7.49 -1.92 9.02
CA GLY A 142 7.88 -2.86 10.07
C GLY A 142 7.72 -2.33 11.50
N THR A 143 8.25 -3.05 12.48
CA THR A 143 8.06 -2.80 13.93
C THR A 143 8.86 -1.60 14.49
N VAL A 144 9.50 -0.80 13.63
CA VAL A 144 10.27 0.41 14.00
C VAL A 144 11.31 0.12 15.10
N THR A 145 12.07 -0.98 14.95
CA THR A 145 13.00 -1.52 15.97
C THR A 145 13.95 -0.47 16.55
N ARG A 146 14.42 0.49 15.74
CA ARG A 146 15.28 1.59 16.23
C ARG A 146 14.60 2.40 17.34
N HIS A 147 13.34 2.81 17.14
CA HIS A 147 12.59 3.56 18.14
C HIS A 147 12.28 2.67 19.34
N PHE A 148 12.02 1.39 19.12
CA PHE A 148 11.82 0.45 20.23
C PHE A 148 13.04 0.33 21.15
N ARG A 149 14.26 0.37 20.59
CA ARG A 149 15.50 0.39 21.41
C ARG A 149 15.64 1.67 22.23
N ASP A 150 15.29 2.82 21.69
CA ASP A 150 15.28 4.07 22.45
C ASP A 150 14.22 4.06 23.55
N HIS A 151 13.03 3.50 23.27
CA HIS A 151 11.98 3.28 24.27
C HIS A 151 12.46 2.39 25.42
N GLN A 152 13.12 1.26 25.12
CA GLN A 152 13.69 0.36 26.14
C GLN A 152 14.73 1.06 27.02
N ALA A 153 15.44 2.06 26.48
CA ALA A 153 16.39 2.87 27.22
C ALA A 153 15.73 4.05 27.98
N GLY A 154 14.40 4.14 28.01
CA GLY A 154 13.66 5.23 28.66
C GLY A 154 13.74 6.58 27.93
N LYS A 155 14.20 6.60 26.67
CA LYS A 155 14.28 7.82 25.87
C LYS A 155 12.93 8.11 25.22
N ALA A 156 12.64 9.39 25.02
CA ALA A 156 11.48 9.81 24.24
C ALA A 156 11.62 9.36 22.77
N THR A 157 10.53 8.87 22.20
CA THR A 157 10.42 8.51 20.77
C THR A 157 9.40 9.42 20.10
N SER A 158 9.50 9.55 18.78
CA SER A 158 8.46 10.19 17.96
C SER A 158 8.13 9.25 16.81
N THR A 159 7.40 8.18 17.15
CA THR A 159 6.94 7.16 16.20
C THR A 159 5.56 7.55 15.70
N ASN A 160 5.40 7.64 14.38
CA ASN A 160 4.13 7.95 13.73
C ASN A 160 3.14 6.78 13.84
N PRO A 161 1.98 6.92 14.49
CA PRO A 161 0.98 5.87 14.64
C PRO A 161 -0.07 5.85 13.52
N ILE A 162 -0.05 6.79 12.56
CA ILE A 162 -1.16 6.99 11.59
C ILE A 162 -1.43 5.72 10.78
N ALA A 163 -0.42 5.10 10.17
CA ALA A 163 -0.59 3.85 9.43
C ALA A 163 -1.21 2.72 10.28
N SER A 164 -0.82 2.62 11.56
CA SER A 164 -1.39 1.63 12.48
C SER A 164 -2.85 1.94 12.85
N ILE A 165 -3.21 3.23 13.00
CA ILE A 165 -4.60 3.66 13.18
C ILE A 165 -5.41 3.35 11.93
N PHE A 166 -4.85 3.60 10.75
CA PHE A 166 -5.53 3.36 9.48
C PHE A 166 -5.76 1.87 9.22
N ALA A 167 -4.85 0.99 9.65
CA ALA A 167 -5.11 -0.46 9.62
C ALA A 167 -6.40 -0.83 10.38
N TRP A 168 -6.61 -0.26 11.58
CA TRP A 168 -7.85 -0.45 12.33
C TRP A 168 -9.07 0.13 11.61
N THR A 169 -9.00 1.37 11.12
CA THR A 169 -10.15 2.03 10.49
C THR A 169 -10.52 1.37 9.16
N GLN A 170 -9.56 0.93 8.35
CA GLN A 170 -9.81 0.18 7.11
C GLN A 170 -10.52 -1.15 7.40
N GLY A 171 -10.06 -1.90 8.41
CA GLY A 171 -10.74 -3.11 8.88
C GLY A 171 -12.18 -2.83 9.35
N LEU A 172 -12.40 -1.76 10.12
CA LEU A 172 -13.72 -1.35 10.58
C LEU A 172 -14.64 -0.92 9.43
N GLN A 173 -14.14 -0.17 8.45
CA GLN A 173 -14.91 0.24 7.26
C GLN A 173 -15.35 -0.99 6.46
N HIS A 174 -14.46 -1.96 6.27
CA HIS A 174 -14.81 -3.21 5.58
C HIS A 174 -15.83 -4.04 6.36
N ARG A 175 -15.63 -4.20 7.68
CA ARG A 175 -16.60 -4.87 8.55
C ARG A 175 -17.97 -4.18 8.49
N ALA A 176 -17.99 -2.85 8.49
CA ALA A 176 -19.21 -2.07 8.41
C ALA A 176 -19.99 -2.30 7.11
N LYS A 177 -19.27 -2.45 5.98
CA LYS A 177 -19.87 -2.83 4.69
C LYS A 177 -20.48 -4.22 4.74
N LEU A 178 -19.79 -5.19 5.34
CA LEU A 178 -20.27 -6.57 5.43
C LEU A 178 -21.47 -6.73 6.36
N ASP A 179 -21.52 -5.98 7.46
CA ASP A 179 -22.61 -6.05 8.47
C ASP A 179 -23.73 -5.02 8.25
N ASN A 180 -23.59 -4.15 7.24
CA ASN A 180 -24.49 -3.02 7.03
C ASN A 180 -24.62 -2.13 8.29
N THR A 181 -23.49 -1.76 8.91
CA THR A 181 -23.43 -0.95 10.14
C THR A 181 -22.87 0.46 9.86
N PRO A 182 -23.68 1.39 9.32
CA PRO A 182 -23.19 2.70 8.84
C PRO A 182 -22.50 3.54 9.93
N LYS A 183 -22.91 3.41 11.19
CA LYS A 183 -22.27 4.11 12.32
C LYS A 183 -20.81 3.68 12.55
N VAL A 184 -20.47 2.42 12.27
CA VAL A 184 -19.09 1.92 12.36
C VAL A 184 -18.25 2.51 11.23
N ALA A 185 -18.80 2.58 10.02
CA ALA A 185 -18.14 3.24 8.89
C ALA A 185 -17.92 4.74 9.15
N GLU A 186 -18.91 5.42 9.73
CA GLU A 186 -18.83 6.84 10.09
C GLU A 186 -17.75 7.10 11.16
N PHE A 187 -17.69 6.26 12.21
CA PHE A 187 -16.62 6.34 13.21
C PHE A 187 -15.24 6.18 12.58
N ALA A 188 -15.05 5.16 11.74
CA ALA A 188 -13.77 4.89 11.11
C ALA A 188 -13.32 6.05 10.20
N LYS A 189 -14.23 6.61 9.38
CA LYS A 189 -13.95 7.80 8.56
C LYS A 189 -13.66 9.03 9.40
N THR A 190 -14.35 9.18 10.53
CA THR A 190 -14.13 10.30 11.45
C THR A 190 -12.74 10.22 12.07
N LEU A 191 -12.29 9.05 12.50
CA LEU A 191 -10.95 8.86 13.04
C LEU A 191 -9.86 9.13 12.00
N GLU A 192 -10.02 8.64 10.76
CA GLU A 192 -9.09 8.96 9.67
C GLU A 192 -8.98 10.46 9.43
N ARG A 193 -10.14 11.16 9.36
CA ARG A 193 -10.18 12.61 9.21
C ARG A 193 -9.51 13.33 10.38
N VAL A 194 -9.72 12.90 11.62
CA VAL A 194 -9.09 13.47 12.80
C VAL A 194 -7.57 13.34 12.75
N CYS A 195 -7.03 12.20 12.28
CA CYS A 195 -5.58 12.06 12.10
C CYS A 195 -5.03 13.08 11.11
N ILE A 196 -5.70 13.26 9.96
CA ILE A 196 -5.30 14.21 8.91
C ILE A 196 -5.37 15.65 9.44
N GLU A 197 -6.52 16.05 9.99
CA GLU A 197 -6.74 17.40 10.54
C GLU A 197 -5.77 17.73 11.69
N THR A 198 -5.37 16.72 12.48
CA THR A 198 -4.36 16.91 13.55
C THR A 198 -3.02 17.28 12.95
N VAL A 199 -2.57 16.58 11.90
CA VAL A 199 -1.32 16.91 11.18
C VAL A 199 -1.42 18.27 10.50
N GLU A 200 -2.51 18.55 9.79
CA GLU A 200 -2.75 19.83 9.10
C GLU A 200 -2.83 21.03 10.08
N SER A 201 -3.22 20.79 11.33
CA SER A 201 -3.20 21.81 12.40
C SER A 201 -1.79 22.11 12.95
N GLY A 202 -0.75 21.44 12.44
CA GLY A 202 0.65 21.62 12.84
C GLY A 202 1.12 20.70 13.97
N LYS A 203 0.27 19.78 14.44
CA LYS A 203 0.65 18.77 15.44
C LYS A 203 1.02 17.48 14.73
N MET A 204 2.31 17.11 14.74
CA MET A 204 2.79 15.95 14.00
C MET A 204 4.01 15.31 14.65
N THR A 205 4.33 14.08 14.25
CA THR A 205 5.55 13.39 14.65
C THR A 205 6.76 13.87 13.85
N LYS A 206 7.95 13.54 14.35
CA LYS A 206 9.24 14.05 13.88
C LYS A 206 9.52 13.70 12.41
N ASP A 207 9.08 12.53 11.96
CA ASP A 207 9.20 12.11 10.55
C ASP A 207 8.51 13.11 9.61
N LEU A 208 7.33 13.62 9.98
CA LEU A 208 6.57 14.59 9.17
C LEU A 208 7.14 15.99 9.28
N ALA A 209 7.51 16.42 10.49
CA ALA A 209 8.06 17.75 10.70
C ALA A 209 9.35 17.99 9.90
N LEU A 210 10.22 16.97 9.82
CA LEU A 210 11.47 17.06 9.05
C LEU A 210 11.28 17.21 7.54
N LEU A 211 10.08 16.92 7.00
CA LEU A 211 9.74 17.18 5.60
C LEU A 211 9.41 18.64 5.35
N ILE A 212 8.98 19.37 6.38
CA ILE A 212 8.66 20.81 6.30
C ILE A 212 9.94 21.62 6.44
N SER A 213 10.66 21.44 7.56
CA SER A 213 11.94 22.11 7.82
C SER A 213 12.67 21.45 9.00
N ASN A 214 13.96 21.78 9.19
CA ASN A 214 14.75 21.26 10.31
C ASN A 214 14.30 21.77 11.69
N ASP A 215 13.60 22.90 11.72
CA ASP A 215 13.13 23.61 12.92
C ASP A 215 11.63 23.46 13.16
N ALA A 216 10.90 22.76 12.28
CA ALA A 216 9.48 22.50 12.44
C ALA A 216 9.21 21.78 13.79
N PRO A 217 8.24 22.25 14.59
CA PRO A 217 7.92 21.62 15.85
C PRO A 217 7.32 20.23 15.63
N TRP A 218 7.61 19.30 16.54
CA TRP A 218 7.05 17.95 16.51
C TRP A 218 6.75 17.46 17.93
N GLN A 219 5.89 16.45 17.99
CA GLN A 219 5.44 15.81 19.22
C GLN A 219 6.09 14.43 19.40
N ASN A 220 6.36 14.05 20.64
CA ASN A 220 6.72 12.68 20.95
C ASN A 220 5.50 11.74 20.75
N THR A 221 5.75 10.43 20.75
CA THR A 221 4.74 9.40 20.46
C THR A 221 3.48 9.55 21.33
N GLN A 222 3.64 9.83 22.63
CA GLN A 222 2.51 9.92 23.57
C GLN A 222 1.75 11.24 23.42
N GLU A 223 2.45 12.34 23.19
CA GLU A 223 1.85 13.66 22.93
C GLU A 223 0.99 13.66 21.65
N PHE A 224 1.46 13.00 20.59
CA PHE A 224 0.73 12.91 19.34
C PHE A 224 -0.51 12.01 19.46
N LEU A 225 -0.39 10.85 20.11
CA LEU A 225 -1.55 10.00 20.43
C LEU A 225 -2.59 10.74 21.28
N SER A 226 -2.14 11.51 22.27
CA SER A 226 -3.02 12.32 23.12
C SER A 226 -3.73 13.41 22.31
N SER A 227 -3.03 14.04 21.37
CA SER A 227 -3.62 15.05 20.49
C SER A 227 -4.71 14.48 19.57
N ILE A 228 -4.51 13.26 19.05
CA ILE A 228 -5.54 12.54 18.26
C ILE A 228 -6.75 12.21 19.14
N ASP A 229 -6.54 11.66 20.33
CA ASP A 229 -7.62 11.31 21.27
C ASP A 229 -8.44 12.54 21.69
N GLU A 230 -7.79 13.65 22.05
CA GLU A 230 -8.46 14.91 22.37
C GLU A 230 -9.30 15.44 21.21
N ASN A 231 -8.77 15.39 20.00
CA ASN A 231 -9.48 15.86 18.81
C ASN A 231 -10.65 14.94 18.45
N LEU A 232 -10.48 13.63 18.58
CA LEU A 232 -11.56 12.66 18.38
C LEU A 232 -12.71 12.89 19.36
N LYS A 233 -12.40 13.06 20.66
CA LYS A 233 -13.39 13.36 21.70
C LYS A 233 -14.19 14.63 21.40
N LYS A 234 -13.55 15.68 20.90
CA LYS A 234 -14.24 16.93 20.53
C LYS A 234 -15.21 16.74 19.36
N VAL A 235 -14.82 15.93 18.37
CA VAL A 235 -15.65 15.66 17.18
C VAL A 235 -16.82 14.73 17.50
N MET A 236 -16.65 13.83 18.49
CA MET A 236 -17.66 12.85 18.90
C MET A 236 -18.58 13.32 20.04
N ALA A 237 -18.36 14.53 20.59
CA ALA A 237 -19.12 15.08 21.71
C ALA A 237 -20.54 15.54 21.33
#